data_AF-A0AA38PMJ9-F1
#
_entry.id   AF-A0AA38PMJ9-F1
#
_cell.length_a   1.000
_cell.length_b   1.000
_cell.length_c   1.000
_cell.angle_alpha   90.00
_cell.angle_beta   90.00
_cell.angle_gamma   90.00
#
_symmetry.space_group_name_H-M   'P 1'
#
loop_
_entity.id
_entity.type
_entity.pdbx_description
1 polymer ?
#
loop_
_entity_poly.entity_id
_entity_poly.type
_entity_poly.pdbx_seq_one_letter_code
_entity_poly.pdbx_strand_id
1 'polypeptide(L)'
;AELTGIPHGSAKKIWAQYKKTGSTSNCRRSGRPKKIDERMGCEIVREVQKNQCKPFQEIGNELEPKVSATAVWEFLAGKGYHRRVPFLKKDQKVKRKDWAEFVKGIDWSGVIWSDECYVYLGDKASQVFVTHREDEEYEEDCLIPTFKQSSIRVMIWACIMKGKKGPLVVLEYPGGKGGGIMAARYQEQVLEPVFLQFWETMKLERDGIAFQQDGAPCHSAKSTITWL
;
A
#
# COMPACT_ATOMS: atom_id res chain seq x y z
N ALA A 1 37.60 -42.95 -23.47
CA ALA A 1 36.44 -42.05 -23.35
C ALA A 1 36.49 -41.33 -22.00
N GLU A 2 37.56 -40.57 -21.75
CA GLU A 2 38.00 -40.28 -20.37
C GLU A 2 38.62 -38.88 -20.20
N LEU A 3 38.14 -37.87 -20.94
CA LEU A 3 38.63 -36.49 -20.77
C LEU A 3 37.57 -35.52 -20.24
N THR A 4 36.29 -35.90 -20.20
CA THR A 4 35.21 -35.00 -19.72
C THR A 4 34.13 -35.67 -18.88
N GLY A 5 34.16 -36.99 -18.69
CA GLY A 5 33.10 -37.72 -17.97
C GLY A 5 31.71 -37.67 -18.63
N ILE A 6 31.59 -37.08 -19.82
CA ILE A 6 30.32 -36.95 -20.55
C ILE A 6 30.12 -38.19 -21.44
N PRO A 7 28.98 -38.89 -21.34
CA PRO A 7 28.66 -40.01 -22.24
C PRO A 7 28.70 -39.58 -23.72
N HIS A 8 29.31 -40.41 -24.57
CA HIS A 8 29.48 -40.13 -26.00
C HIS A 8 28.16 -39.75 -26.71
N GLY A 9 27.04 -40.39 -26.34
CA GLY A 9 25.72 -40.07 -26.88
C GLY A 9 25.25 -38.64 -26.58
N SER A 10 25.56 -38.12 -25.40
CA SER A 10 25.26 -36.74 -25.01
C SER A 10 26.13 -35.74 -25.77
N ALA A 11 27.43 -36.02 -25.90
CA ALA A 11 28.35 -35.19 -26.67
C ALA A 11 27.92 -35.08 -28.16
N LYS A 12 27.51 -36.21 -28.77
CA LYS A 12 27.00 -36.24 -30.14
C LYS A 12 25.72 -35.41 -30.30
N LYS A 13 24.80 -35.46 -29.34
CA LYS A 13 23.55 -34.65 -29.35
C LYS A 13 23.83 -33.16 -29.21
N ILE A 14 24.71 -32.77 -28.29
CA ILE A 14 25.12 -31.37 -28.09
C ILE A 14 25.79 -30.82 -29.36
N TRP A 15 26.67 -31.60 -29.99
CA TRP A 15 27.31 -31.20 -31.24
C TRP A 15 26.34 -31.05 -32.41
N ALA A 16 25.37 -31.97 -32.54
CA ALA A 16 24.31 -31.86 -33.55
C ALA A 16 23.41 -30.64 -33.33
N GLN A 17 23.08 -30.32 -32.07
CA GLN A 17 22.36 -29.10 -31.71
C GLN A 17 23.17 -27.85 -32.07
N TYR A 18 24.44 -27.80 -31.70
CA TYR A 18 25.32 -26.68 -32.00
C TYR A 18 25.43 -26.41 -33.51
N LYS A 19 25.59 -27.46 -34.33
CA LYS A 19 25.58 -27.34 -35.80
C LYS A 19 24.29 -26.73 -36.37
N LYS A 20 23.15 -26.89 -35.68
CA LYS A 20 21.85 -26.39 -36.14
C LYS A 20 21.50 -24.99 -35.61
N THR A 21 21.82 -24.70 -34.34
CA THR A 21 21.38 -23.49 -33.64
C THR A 21 22.51 -22.53 -33.28
N GLY A 22 23.78 -22.89 -33.52
CA GLY A 22 24.94 -22.09 -33.13
C GLY A 22 25.16 -21.97 -31.62
N SER A 23 24.39 -22.70 -30.80
CA SER A 23 24.43 -22.62 -29.35
C SER A 23 24.27 -24.01 -28.71
N THR A 24 25.07 -24.27 -27.68
CA THR A 24 24.99 -25.45 -26.82
C THR A 24 24.06 -25.25 -25.62
N SER A 25 23.48 -24.06 -25.45
CA SER A 25 22.56 -23.76 -24.36
C SER A 25 21.28 -24.58 -24.51
N ASN A 26 20.73 -25.03 -23.38
CA ASN A 26 19.44 -25.72 -23.38
C ASN A 26 18.33 -24.79 -23.90
N CYS A 27 17.49 -25.29 -24.80
CA CYS A 27 16.26 -24.61 -25.17
C CYS A 27 15.35 -24.44 -23.95
N ARG A 28 14.51 -23.39 -23.95
CA ARG A 28 13.45 -23.24 -22.95
C ARG A 28 12.60 -24.51 -22.95
N ARG A 29 12.56 -25.20 -21.81
CA ARG A 29 11.67 -26.36 -21.64
C ARG A 29 10.23 -25.87 -21.68
N SER A 30 9.34 -26.66 -22.26
CA SER A 30 7.91 -26.44 -22.12
C SER A 30 7.58 -26.54 -20.62
N GLY A 31 7.15 -25.41 -20.03
CA GLY A 31 6.66 -25.40 -18.67
C GLY A 31 5.36 -26.20 -18.55
N ARG A 32 4.88 -26.37 -17.32
CA ARG A 32 3.54 -26.90 -17.08
C ARG A 32 2.51 -26.06 -17.84
N PRO A 33 1.57 -26.67 -18.57
CA PRO A 33 0.46 -25.94 -19.19
C PRO A 33 -0.24 -25.06 -18.16
N LYS A 34 -0.53 -23.81 -18.53
CA LYS A 34 -1.29 -22.89 -17.67
C LYS A 34 -2.68 -23.47 -17.45
N LYS A 35 -3.17 -23.40 -16.21
CA LYS A 35 -4.56 -23.78 -15.90
C LYS A 35 -5.56 -22.82 -16.53
N ILE A 36 -5.20 -21.52 -16.57
CA ILE A 36 -5.98 -20.48 -17.21
C ILE A 36 -5.69 -20.53 -18.71
N ASP A 37 -6.67 -20.97 -19.48
CA ASP A 37 -6.66 -20.92 -20.93
C ASP A 37 -7.20 -19.57 -21.43
N GLU A 38 -7.28 -19.40 -22.75
CA GLU A 38 -7.72 -18.14 -23.35
C GLU A 38 -9.17 -17.80 -23.01
N ARG A 39 -10.06 -18.81 -23.00
CA ARG A 39 -11.48 -18.64 -22.69
C ARG A 39 -11.69 -18.22 -21.24
N MET A 40 -11.05 -18.92 -20.32
CA MET A 40 -11.07 -18.60 -18.89
C MET A 40 -10.42 -17.24 -18.64
N GLY A 41 -9.37 -16.89 -19.38
CA GLY A 41 -8.77 -15.57 -19.36
C GLY A 41 -9.76 -14.47 -19.74
N CYS A 42 -10.53 -14.65 -20.81
CA CYS A 42 -11.59 -13.72 -21.21
C CYS A 42 -12.69 -13.61 -20.16
N GLU A 43 -13.07 -14.72 -19.54
CA GLU A 43 -14.06 -14.74 -18.45
C GLU A 43 -13.59 -13.97 -17.23
N ILE A 44 -12.33 -14.18 -16.80
CA ILE A 44 -11.69 -13.42 -15.72
C ILE A 44 -11.71 -11.92 -16.02
N VAL A 45 -11.30 -11.51 -17.24
CA VAL A 45 -11.30 -10.08 -17.61
C VAL A 45 -12.71 -9.51 -17.60
N ARG A 46 -13.69 -10.23 -18.17
CA ARG A 46 -15.09 -9.79 -18.22
C ARG A 46 -15.67 -9.63 -16.81
N GLU A 47 -15.38 -10.58 -15.92
CA GLU A 47 -15.87 -10.55 -14.54
C GLU A 47 -15.24 -9.41 -13.76
N VAL A 48 -13.95 -9.16 -13.94
CA VAL A 48 -13.26 -8.01 -13.36
C VAL A 48 -13.80 -6.68 -13.88
N GLN A 49 -14.10 -6.57 -15.18
CA GLN A 49 -14.68 -5.34 -15.75
C GLN A 49 -16.10 -5.08 -15.25
N LYS A 50 -16.89 -6.15 -15.07
CA LYS A 50 -18.26 -6.05 -14.57
C LYS A 50 -18.33 -5.79 -13.06
N ASN A 51 -17.45 -6.43 -12.29
CA ASN A 51 -17.47 -6.45 -10.83
C ASN A 51 -16.05 -6.14 -10.32
N GLN A 52 -15.60 -4.91 -10.54
CA GLN A 52 -14.23 -4.45 -10.27
C GLN A 52 -13.78 -4.66 -8.82
N CYS A 53 -14.72 -4.59 -7.86
CA CYS A 53 -14.48 -4.78 -6.43
C CYS A 53 -14.44 -6.24 -5.95
N LYS A 54 -14.73 -7.21 -6.83
CA LYS A 54 -14.89 -8.62 -6.42
C LYS A 54 -13.56 -9.24 -5.97
N PRO A 55 -13.52 -9.94 -4.82
CA PRO A 55 -12.31 -10.64 -4.39
C PRO A 55 -11.85 -11.68 -5.42
N PHE A 56 -10.54 -11.72 -5.73
CA PHE A 56 -9.98 -12.72 -6.65
C PHE A 56 -10.23 -14.17 -6.24
N GLN A 57 -10.41 -14.42 -4.93
CA GLN A 57 -10.77 -15.75 -4.45
C GLN A 57 -12.19 -16.14 -4.87
N GLU A 58 -13.12 -15.19 -4.87
CA GLU A 58 -14.49 -15.41 -5.36
C GLU A 58 -14.50 -15.60 -6.87
N ILE A 59 -13.77 -14.76 -7.61
CA ILE A 59 -13.58 -14.94 -9.06
C ILE A 59 -13.01 -16.32 -9.36
N GLY A 60 -11.96 -16.75 -8.65
CA GLY A 60 -11.35 -18.06 -8.84
C GLY A 60 -12.24 -19.25 -8.47
N ASN A 61 -13.18 -19.07 -7.55
CA ASN A 61 -14.14 -20.09 -7.13
C ASN A 61 -15.31 -20.28 -8.11
N GLU A 62 -15.61 -19.25 -8.91
CA GLU A 62 -16.69 -19.26 -9.91
C GLU A 62 -16.26 -19.82 -11.27
N LEU A 63 -14.96 -19.94 -11.50
CA LEU A 63 -14.41 -20.53 -12.72
C LEU A 63 -14.39 -22.05 -12.61
N GLU A 64 -14.61 -22.72 -13.75
CA GLU A 64 -14.47 -24.17 -13.88
C GLU A 64 -13.38 -24.50 -14.92
N PRO A 65 -12.26 -25.14 -14.52
CA PRO A 65 -11.91 -25.57 -13.17
C PRO A 65 -11.52 -24.40 -12.25
N LYS A 66 -11.79 -24.56 -10.95
CA LYS A 66 -11.45 -23.56 -9.94
C LYS A 66 -9.95 -23.23 -9.92
N VAL A 67 -9.66 -21.96 -9.77
CA VAL A 67 -8.30 -21.41 -9.70
C VAL A 67 -8.09 -20.62 -8.41
N SER A 68 -6.84 -20.52 -7.96
CA SER A 68 -6.53 -19.75 -6.75
C SER A 68 -6.56 -18.25 -7.03
N ALA A 69 -6.81 -17.44 -5.99
CA ALA A 69 -6.69 -15.98 -6.07
C ALA A 69 -5.34 -15.52 -6.64
N THR A 70 -4.24 -16.23 -6.33
CA THR A 70 -2.90 -15.93 -6.87
C THR A 70 -2.84 -16.12 -8.38
N ALA A 71 -3.44 -17.19 -8.93
CA ALA A 71 -3.44 -17.43 -10.36
C ALA A 71 -4.25 -16.36 -11.12
N VAL A 72 -5.37 -15.92 -10.54
CA VAL A 72 -6.18 -14.81 -11.07
C VAL A 72 -5.35 -13.51 -11.06
N TRP A 73 -4.66 -13.21 -9.95
CA TRP A 73 -3.81 -12.03 -9.84
C TRP A 73 -2.64 -12.03 -10.83
N GLU A 74 -1.89 -13.13 -10.94
CA GLU A 74 -0.75 -13.22 -11.87
C GLU A 74 -1.19 -13.03 -13.33
N PHE A 75 -2.35 -13.60 -13.70
CA PHE A 75 -2.93 -13.42 -15.02
C PHE A 75 -3.31 -11.95 -15.28
N LEU A 76 -4.01 -11.33 -14.33
CA LEU A 76 -4.45 -9.93 -14.41
C LEU A 76 -3.27 -8.95 -14.40
N ALA A 77 -2.27 -9.15 -13.55
CA ALA A 77 -1.06 -8.34 -13.50
C ALA A 77 -0.29 -8.43 -14.82
N GLY A 78 -0.20 -9.61 -15.44
CA GLY A 78 0.36 -9.79 -16.78
C GLY A 78 -0.44 -9.09 -17.89
N LYS A 79 -1.68 -8.66 -17.60
CA LYS A 79 -2.55 -7.87 -18.48
C LYS A 79 -2.62 -6.39 -18.09
N GLY A 80 -1.85 -5.95 -17.10
CA GLY A 80 -1.80 -4.55 -16.64
C GLY A 80 -2.85 -4.18 -15.58
N TYR A 81 -3.61 -5.14 -15.07
CA TYR A 81 -4.59 -4.89 -14.01
C TYR A 81 -3.92 -4.94 -12.64
N HIS A 82 -4.00 -3.83 -11.90
CA HIS A 82 -3.43 -3.69 -10.56
C HIS A 82 -4.49 -3.27 -9.55
N ARG A 83 -4.25 -3.60 -8.28
CA ARG A 83 -5.17 -3.32 -7.18
C ARG A 83 -4.70 -2.14 -6.34
N ARG A 84 -5.53 -1.10 -6.16
CA ARG A 84 -5.25 0.05 -5.28
C ARG A 84 -6.50 0.57 -4.53
N VAL A 85 -6.26 1.43 -3.54
CA VAL A 85 -7.12 1.95 -2.45
C VAL A 85 -6.95 3.48 -2.40
N PRO A 86 -7.78 4.32 -1.75
CA PRO A 86 -9.24 4.41 -1.57
C PRO A 86 -9.87 5.56 -2.41
N PHE A 87 -11.21 5.66 -2.44
CA PHE A 87 -11.94 6.74 -3.13
C PHE A 87 -11.55 8.14 -2.70
N LEU A 88 -11.32 9.03 -3.67
CA LEU A 88 -11.18 10.47 -3.47
C LEU A 88 -12.27 11.22 -4.23
N LYS A 89 -12.97 12.12 -3.53
CA LYS A 89 -13.92 13.04 -4.13
C LYS A 89 -13.21 14.05 -5.05
N LYS A 90 -13.94 14.63 -6.00
CA LYS A 90 -13.39 15.60 -6.99
C LYS A 90 -12.72 16.79 -6.31
N ASP A 91 -13.29 17.30 -5.24
CA ASP A 91 -12.73 18.42 -4.46
C ASP A 91 -11.41 18.03 -3.76
N GLN A 92 -11.31 16.81 -3.23
CA GLN A 92 -10.08 16.29 -2.62
C GLN A 92 -8.95 16.18 -3.65
N LYS A 93 -9.24 15.79 -4.90
CA LYS A 93 -8.24 15.72 -5.97
C LYS A 93 -7.65 17.10 -6.30
N VAL A 94 -8.51 18.11 -6.45
CA VAL A 94 -8.09 19.49 -6.69
C VAL A 94 -7.21 19.99 -5.53
N LYS A 95 -7.69 19.88 -4.29
CA LYS A 95 -6.93 20.30 -3.10
C LYS A 95 -5.56 19.63 -2.99
N ARG A 96 -5.48 18.32 -3.27
CA ARG A 96 -4.20 17.58 -3.24
C ARG A 96 -3.25 18.03 -4.35
N LYS A 97 -3.76 18.30 -5.56
CA LYS A 97 -2.97 18.80 -6.67
C LYS A 97 -2.41 20.19 -6.35
N ASP A 98 -3.27 21.10 -5.91
CA ASP A 98 -2.87 22.47 -5.58
C ASP A 98 -1.83 22.49 -4.46
N TRP A 99 -2.01 21.65 -3.43
CA TRP A 99 -1.01 21.50 -2.37
C TRP A 99 0.32 20.95 -2.90
N ALA A 100 0.29 19.95 -3.78
CA ALA A 100 1.50 19.38 -4.38
C ALA A 100 2.26 20.39 -5.26
N GLU A 101 1.54 21.27 -5.97
CA GLU A 101 2.14 22.37 -6.72
C GLU A 101 2.73 23.43 -5.79
N PHE A 102 2.02 23.79 -4.71
CA PHE A 102 2.47 24.76 -3.72
C PHE A 102 3.77 24.33 -3.02
N VAL A 103 3.89 23.06 -2.66
CA VAL A 103 5.07 22.55 -1.94
C VAL A 103 6.24 22.14 -2.85
N LYS A 104 6.13 22.42 -4.16
CA LYS A 104 7.16 22.07 -5.13
C LYS A 104 8.44 22.86 -4.87
N GLY A 105 9.55 22.15 -4.63
CA GLY A 105 10.86 22.76 -4.38
C GLY A 105 11.10 23.18 -2.93
N ILE A 106 10.18 22.86 -2.01
CA ILE A 106 10.40 23.03 -0.57
C ILE A 106 11.45 22.03 -0.06
N ASP A 107 12.35 22.49 0.81
CA ASP A 107 13.23 21.60 1.55
C ASP A 107 12.49 21.01 2.76
N TRP A 108 12.33 19.69 2.73
CA TRP A 108 11.65 18.92 3.77
C TRP A 108 12.52 18.64 5.00
N SER A 109 13.81 19.03 4.97
CA SER A 109 14.76 18.78 6.06
C SER A 109 14.35 19.43 7.39
N GLY A 110 13.65 20.57 7.32
CA GLY A 110 13.14 21.36 8.45
C GLY A 110 11.77 20.92 8.96
N VAL A 111 11.12 19.92 8.34
CA VAL A 111 9.74 19.58 8.67
C VAL A 111 9.69 18.43 9.68
N ILE A 112 8.96 18.66 10.76
CA ILE A 112 8.56 17.65 11.74
C ILE A 112 7.22 17.08 11.30
N TRP A 113 7.21 15.79 10.99
CA TRP A 113 6.02 15.04 10.57
C TRP A 113 5.47 14.29 11.77
N SER A 114 4.18 14.44 12.06
CA SER A 114 3.50 13.65 13.09
C SER A 114 2.29 12.92 12.53
N ASP A 115 1.98 11.76 13.11
CA ASP A 115 0.77 11.01 12.78
C ASP A 115 0.35 10.12 13.97
N GLU A 116 -0.91 9.72 13.96
CA GLU A 116 -1.47 8.73 14.88
C GLU A 116 -1.75 7.41 14.19
N CYS A 117 -1.38 6.31 14.86
CA CYS A 117 -1.72 4.98 14.38
C CYS A 117 -2.45 4.16 15.45
N TYR A 118 -3.34 3.27 14.99
CA TYR A 118 -3.90 2.23 15.83
C TYR A 118 -3.08 0.95 15.64
N VAL A 119 -2.55 0.43 16.74
CA VAL A 119 -1.98 -0.90 16.81
C VAL A 119 -3.07 -1.85 17.28
N TYR A 120 -3.42 -2.81 16.44
CA TYR A 120 -4.45 -3.80 16.73
C TYR A 120 -3.83 -5.07 17.31
N LEU A 121 -4.40 -5.58 18.41
CA LEU A 121 -3.91 -6.76 19.12
C LEU A 121 -4.66 -8.06 18.74
N GLY A 122 -5.13 -8.20 17.49
CA GLY A 122 -5.93 -9.36 17.04
C GLY A 122 -5.73 -9.77 15.58
N ASP A 123 -6.19 -10.98 15.23
CA ASP A 123 -6.00 -11.63 13.93
C ASP A 123 -6.72 -10.91 12.76
N LYS A 124 -6.03 -10.90 11.61
CA LYS A 124 -6.23 -10.08 10.39
C LYS A 124 -7.68 -9.99 9.88
N ALA A 125 -8.14 -8.75 9.62
CA ALA A 125 -9.19 -8.48 8.64
C ALA A 125 -8.61 -8.63 7.23
N SER A 126 -9.25 -9.43 6.37
CA SER A 126 -8.82 -9.66 4.99
C SER A 126 -8.75 -8.36 4.20
N GLN A 127 -7.61 -8.12 3.54
CA GLN A 127 -7.42 -6.98 2.64
C GLN A 127 -8.30 -7.16 1.39
N VAL A 128 -9.32 -6.31 1.26
CA VAL A 128 -10.15 -6.21 0.04
C VAL A 128 -9.50 -5.19 -0.89
N PHE A 129 -9.60 -5.40 -2.19
CA PHE A 129 -8.87 -4.65 -3.20
C PHE A 129 -9.74 -4.52 -4.48
N VAL A 130 -9.58 -3.46 -5.28
CA VAL A 130 -10.38 -3.19 -6.51
C VAL A 130 -9.52 -3.19 -7.77
N THR A 131 -10.06 -3.55 -8.94
CA THR A 131 -9.32 -3.71 -10.21
C THR A 131 -9.95 -2.91 -11.36
N HIS A 132 -9.20 -2.05 -12.06
CA HIS A 132 -9.68 -1.18 -13.16
C HIS A 132 -8.55 -0.85 -14.18
N ARG A 133 -8.86 -0.18 -15.30
CA ARG A 133 -7.87 0.38 -16.26
C ARG A 133 -7.42 1.80 -15.86
N GLU A 134 -6.30 2.31 -16.40
CA GLU A 134 -5.75 3.64 -16.03
C GLU A 134 -6.75 4.79 -16.22
N ASP A 135 -7.63 4.71 -17.22
CA ASP A 135 -8.66 5.70 -17.54
C ASP A 135 -9.93 5.61 -16.69
N GLU A 136 -10.15 4.48 -16.02
CA GLU A 136 -11.35 4.15 -15.23
C GLU A 136 -11.17 4.40 -13.72
N GLU A 137 -9.99 4.89 -13.29
CA GLU A 137 -9.54 5.03 -11.88
C GLU A 137 -10.54 5.73 -10.94
N TYR A 138 -11.42 6.55 -11.49
CA TYR A 138 -12.27 7.46 -10.73
C TYR A 138 -13.76 7.16 -10.83
N GLU A 139 -14.14 6.04 -11.44
CA GLU A 139 -15.53 5.62 -11.54
C GLU A 139 -16.03 5.06 -10.19
N GLU A 140 -17.32 5.25 -9.89
CA GLU A 140 -17.88 4.90 -8.58
C GLU A 140 -17.85 3.38 -8.29
N ASP A 141 -17.86 2.57 -9.35
CA ASP A 141 -17.79 1.10 -9.28
C ASP A 141 -16.38 0.59 -8.91
N CYS A 142 -15.36 1.46 -8.95
CA CYS A 142 -13.97 1.17 -8.60
C CYS A 142 -13.65 1.33 -7.09
N LEU A 143 -14.64 1.44 -6.20
CA LEU A 143 -14.43 1.91 -4.82
C LEU A 143 -15.05 0.98 -3.78
N ILE A 144 -14.29 0.63 -2.72
CA ILE A 144 -14.79 -0.22 -1.63
C ILE A 144 -15.23 0.61 -0.41
N PRO A 145 -16.42 0.37 0.15
CA PRO A 145 -16.83 0.92 1.44
C PRO A 145 -16.18 0.19 2.63
N THR A 146 -15.67 0.95 3.59
CA THR A 146 -14.94 0.43 4.77
C THR A 146 -15.88 0.17 5.96
N PHE A 147 -16.05 -1.08 6.38
CA PHE A 147 -16.77 -1.44 7.62
C PHE A 147 -15.81 -1.82 8.76
N LYS A 148 -16.05 -1.31 9.97
CA LYS A 148 -15.22 -1.52 11.17
C LYS A 148 -15.80 -2.65 12.05
N GLN A 149 -15.09 -3.77 12.19
CA GLN A 149 -15.29 -4.70 13.32
C GLN A 149 -14.20 -4.48 14.38
N SER A 150 -14.59 -4.61 15.64
CA SER A 150 -13.88 -4.19 16.84
C SER A 150 -12.78 -5.16 17.28
N SER A 151 -11.53 -4.76 17.14
CA SER A 151 -10.36 -5.35 17.82
C SER A 151 -9.85 -4.40 18.91
N ILE A 152 -9.29 -4.96 20.00
CA ILE A 152 -8.58 -4.17 21.02
C ILE A 152 -7.48 -3.40 20.29
N ARG A 153 -7.47 -2.08 20.47
CA ARG A 153 -6.61 -1.14 19.75
C ARG A 153 -5.90 -0.22 20.72
N VAL A 154 -4.59 -0.09 20.57
CA VAL A 154 -3.78 0.93 21.25
C VAL A 154 -3.55 2.05 20.25
N MET A 155 -3.85 3.29 20.65
CA MET A 155 -3.57 4.47 19.82
C MET A 155 -2.22 5.04 20.22
N ILE A 156 -1.36 5.28 19.23
CA ILE A 156 -0.02 5.82 19.43
C ILE A 156 0.09 7.08 18.59
N TRP A 157 0.65 8.13 19.18
CA TRP A 157 1.12 9.31 18.45
C TRP A 157 2.64 9.27 18.39
N ALA A 158 3.22 9.67 17.25
CA ALA A 158 4.65 9.88 17.15
C ALA A 158 4.98 10.99 16.16
N CYS A 159 6.18 11.54 16.27
CA CYS A 159 6.71 12.45 15.26
C CYS A 159 8.15 12.13 14.85
N ILE A 160 8.55 12.58 13.66
CA ILE A 160 9.89 12.40 13.11
C ILE A 160 10.32 13.65 12.33
N MET A 161 11.63 13.86 12.26
CA MET A 161 12.25 14.90 11.42
C MET A 161 13.44 14.28 10.68
N LYS A 162 13.92 14.89 9.60
CA LYS A 162 15.09 14.37 8.86
C LYS A 162 16.27 14.12 9.81
N GLY A 163 16.64 12.85 10.00
CA GLY A 163 17.77 12.44 10.85
C GLY A 163 17.51 12.45 12.36
N LYS A 164 16.28 12.71 12.82
CA LYS A 164 15.90 12.71 14.24
C LYS A 164 14.59 11.94 14.45
N LYS A 165 14.61 11.04 15.42
CA LYS A 165 13.37 10.42 15.91
C LYS A 165 12.78 11.35 16.96
N GLY A 166 11.51 11.69 16.77
CA GLY A 166 10.77 12.39 17.80
C GLY A 166 10.22 11.41 18.85
N PRO A 167 9.50 11.97 19.84
CA PRO A 167 8.81 11.20 20.84
C PRO A 167 7.76 10.25 20.25
N LEU A 168 7.48 9.19 21.01
CA LEU A 168 6.39 8.25 20.80
C LEU A 168 5.55 8.19 22.07
N VAL A 169 4.26 8.52 21.95
CA VAL A 169 3.32 8.63 23.05
C VAL A 169 2.22 7.60 22.88
N VAL A 170 2.05 6.74 23.87
CA VAL A 170 0.87 5.85 23.95
C VAL A 170 -0.27 6.66 24.53
N LEU A 171 -1.33 6.85 23.75
CA LEU A 171 -2.45 7.68 24.14
C LEU A 171 -3.44 6.91 25.01
N GLU A 172 -3.80 7.50 26.15
CA GLU A 172 -4.81 6.93 27.03
C GLU A 172 -6.20 7.15 26.44
N TYR A 173 -6.74 6.09 25.85
CA TYR A 173 -8.07 6.08 25.24
C TYR A 173 -9.14 5.62 26.25
N PRO A 174 -10.16 6.44 26.58
CA PRO A 174 -11.12 6.11 27.63
C PRO A 174 -12.25 5.19 27.13
N GLY A 175 -12.34 4.90 25.83
CA GLY A 175 -13.49 4.20 25.25
C GLY A 175 -14.76 5.06 25.23
N GLY A 176 -15.42 5.17 24.08
CA GLY A 176 -16.68 5.91 23.99
C GLY A 176 -17.23 6.00 22.57
N LYS A 177 -18.55 6.22 22.45
CA LYS A 177 -19.24 6.52 21.18
C LYS A 177 -18.80 7.91 20.67
N GLY A 178 -17.61 7.97 20.08
CA GLY A 178 -16.97 9.22 19.64
C GLY A 178 -15.58 9.04 19.02
N GLY A 179 -14.96 7.87 19.17
CA GLY A 179 -14.05 7.29 18.17
C GLY A 179 -12.66 7.92 17.93
N GLY A 180 -12.33 9.09 18.48
CA GLY A 180 -11.03 9.77 18.28
C GLY A 180 -10.53 10.52 19.51
N ILE A 181 -9.28 10.99 19.47
CA ILE A 181 -8.71 11.87 20.48
C ILE A 181 -9.41 13.25 20.42
N MET A 182 -9.74 13.82 21.58
CA MET A 182 -10.29 15.18 21.64
C MET A 182 -9.16 16.20 21.70
N ALA A 183 -9.42 17.43 21.26
CA ALA A 183 -8.44 18.52 21.26
C ALA A 183 -7.76 18.72 22.63
N ALA A 184 -8.52 18.72 23.73
CA ALA A 184 -7.95 18.87 25.08
C ALA A 184 -6.97 17.74 25.44
N ARG A 185 -7.32 16.49 25.14
CA ARG A 185 -6.42 15.35 25.39
C ARG A 185 -5.19 15.37 24.49
N TYR A 186 -5.35 15.80 23.25
CA TYR A 186 -4.21 16.00 22.35
C TYR A 186 -3.25 17.04 22.94
N GLN A 187 -3.77 18.15 23.46
CA GLN A 187 -2.95 19.14 24.15
C GLN A 187 -2.27 18.58 25.40
N GLU A 188 -3.03 17.95 26.29
CA GLU A 188 -2.56 17.45 27.59
C GLU A 188 -1.59 16.26 27.49
N GLN A 189 -1.77 15.36 26.52
CA GLN A 189 -0.97 14.13 26.40
C GLN A 189 0.15 14.24 25.37
N VAL A 190 -0.02 15.09 24.34
CA VAL A 190 0.92 15.18 23.21
C VAL A 190 1.62 16.53 23.18
N LEU A 191 0.85 17.61 22.98
CA LEU A 191 1.44 18.90 22.62
C LEU A 191 2.27 19.50 23.76
N GLU A 192 1.66 19.63 24.94
CA GLU A 192 2.26 20.27 26.11
C GLU A 192 3.43 19.46 26.70
N PRO A 193 3.26 18.18 27.09
CA PRO A 193 4.29 17.49 27.84
C PRO A 193 5.48 17.02 26.99
N VAL A 194 5.26 16.75 25.71
CA VAL A 194 6.18 15.93 24.91
C VAL A 194 6.60 16.62 23.61
N PHE A 195 5.66 17.14 22.83
CA PHE A 195 5.98 17.80 21.58
C PHE A 195 6.67 19.16 21.79
N LEU A 196 6.22 19.97 22.75
CA LEU A 196 6.83 21.28 23.04
C LEU A 196 8.32 21.16 23.35
N GLN A 197 8.71 20.19 24.18
CA GLN A 197 10.12 19.93 24.52
C GLN A 197 10.94 19.52 23.28
N PHE A 198 10.35 18.67 22.43
CA PHE A 198 10.99 18.26 21.19
C PHE A 198 11.14 19.44 20.21
N TRP A 199 10.10 20.28 20.09
CA TRP A 199 10.09 21.47 19.25
C TRP A 199 11.18 22.46 19.68
N GLU A 200 11.27 22.78 20.96
CA GLU A 200 12.30 23.67 21.50
C GLU A 200 13.70 23.14 21.21
N THR A 201 13.92 21.84 21.38
CA THR A 201 15.19 21.18 21.07
C THR A 201 15.52 21.31 19.57
N MET A 202 14.56 21.03 18.68
CA MET A 202 14.78 21.12 17.24
C MET A 202 15.00 22.56 16.77
N LYS A 203 14.34 23.54 17.40
CA LYS A 203 14.49 24.96 17.08
C LYS A 203 15.88 25.51 17.42
N LEU A 204 16.55 24.93 18.41
CA LEU A 204 17.95 25.27 18.74
C LEU A 204 18.94 24.65 17.75
N GLU A 205 18.60 23.50 17.16
CA GLU A 205 19.47 22.79 16.21
C GLU A 205 19.30 23.26 14.76
N ARG A 206 18.10 23.71 14.38
CA ARG A 206 17.75 24.06 13.00
C ARG A 206 16.88 25.30 12.94
N ASP A 207 17.22 26.17 12.01
CA ASP A 207 16.38 27.31 11.66
C ASP A 207 15.24 26.89 10.70
N GLY A 208 14.14 27.64 10.75
CA GLY A 208 13.03 27.48 9.81
C GLY A 208 12.26 26.17 9.94
N ILE A 209 12.20 25.58 11.15
CA ILE A 209 11.44 24.35 11.37
C ILE A 209 9.93 24.57 11.19
N ALA A 210 9.26 23.54 10.68
CA ALA A 210 7.81 23.54 10.49
C ALA A 210 7.20 22.27 11.10
N PHE A 211 5.98 22.40 11.61
CA PHE A 211 5.21 21.27 12.13
C PHE A 211 4.11 20.87 11.15
N GLN A 212 4.05 19.59 10.82
CA GLN A 212 3.02 19.02 9.95
C GLN A 212 2.23 17.95 10.71
N GLN A 213 0.91 18.14 10.71
CA GLN A 213 -0.09 17.20 11.21
C GLN A 213 -1.26 17.11 10.22
N ASP A 214 -2.07 16.06 10.32
CA ASP A 214 -3.23 15.87 9.44
C ASP A 214 -4.39 16.83 9.79
N GLY A 215 -5.46 16.77 8.99
CA GLY A 215 -6.65 17.60 9.17
C GLY A 215 -7.69 17.03 10.14
N ALA A 216 -7.32 16.16 11.08
CA ALA A 216 -8.28 15.59 12.02
C ALA A 216 -8.97 16.67 12.88
N PRO A 217 -10.23 16.46 13.31
CA PRO A 217 -10.98 17.47 14.06
C PRO A 217 -10.28 17.99 15.33
N CYS A 218 -9.47 17.16 15.99
CA CYS A 218 -8.66 17.56 17.15
C CYS A 218 -7.52 18.52 16.79
N HIS A 219 -6.96 18.40 15.59
CA HIS A 219 -5.86 19.23 15.09
C HIS A 219 -6.38 20.57 14.58
N SER A 220 -7.54 20.56 13.91
CA SER A 220 -8.19 21.76 13.41
C SER A 220 -9.04 22.51 14.44
N ALA A 221 -9.17 21.98 15.67
CA ALA A 221 -9.95 22.62 16.72
C ALA A 221 -9.35 24.00 17.07
N LYS A 222 -10.21 25.01 17.30
CA LYS A 222 -9.77 26.37 17.63
C LYS A 222 -8.78 26.41 18.79
N SER A 223 -9.03 25.63 19.84
CA SER A 223 -8.12 25.54 21.00
C SER A 223 -6.74 25.01 20.61
N THR A 224 -6.66 24.05 19.68
CA THR A 224 -5.39 23.47 19.24
C THR A 224 -4.64 24.43 18.34
N ILE A 225 -5.34 25.10 17.42
CA ILE A 225 -4.75 26.13 16.56
C ILE A 225 -4.29 27.36 17.36
N THR A 226 -4.97 27.72 18.46
CA THR A 226 -4.52 28.80 19.35
C THR A 226 -3.32 28.41 20.20
N TRP A 227 -3.14 27.12 20.48
CA TRP A 227 -1.97 26.63 21.20
C TRP A 227 -0.71 26.62 20.33
N LEU A 228 -0.85 26.22 19.05
CA LEU A 228 0.22 26.15 18.05
C LEU A 228 0.68 27.53 17.56
#